data_AF-A0A0H5SDQ9-F1
#
_entry.id   AF-A0A0H5SDQ9-F1
#
_cell.length_a   1.000
_cell.length_b   1.000
_cell.length_c   1.000
_cell.angle_alpha   90.00
_cell.angle_beta   90.00
_cell.angle_gamma   90.00
#
_symmetry.space_group_name_H-M   'P 1'
#
loop_
_entity.id
_entity.type
_entity.pdbx_description
1 polymer ?
#
loop_
_entity_poly.entity_id
_entity_poly.type
_entity_poly.pdbx_seq_one_letter_code
_entity_poly.pdbx_strand_id
1 'polypeptide(L)'
;MKKILLWILIVTMFIITGCSYIEHTQGAGSDKESIENDINNINNSGDREISAEGIDDDDKAKKSDVSDNQQNPNSENSESDTSSDANAAISSQTGQSDKADNKKTNSSLIKVHFIDVGQGDSILIESGNKYMLIDSGERNKGSIVIDYLETIGVKKLDYIVATHPHSDHIGGLADVINHFNIGKIIMPNAVHTSKTYENLLDTISEKGLKITKAIPGNEYNIGDASFIILAPNGTDYDNLNNYSVVIKLINGNNSFIFAGDAEVQSENEMLKNGLNINADVLKLGHHGSSTSSSAKFLDAVTPDMAIISVGEGNQYGHPDAETLKSIKDREIKLFRTDKQGTIILESDGIKITANKDPYNINDADINTTKSDKSTYNSNSSSTDKTKADTVKTSTNKTETSKSQSNNTGKSSTSKTDTNKSDSSNKNTESAKNIIVHITNTGSKYHRAGCRHLSKSDIEVTLEEALNKGLTPCKTCNPPTM
;
A
#
# COMPACT_ATOMS: atom_id res chain seq x y z
N MET A 1 -18.98 -23.73 -9.92
CA MET A 1 -18.44 -25.08 -9.61
C MET A 1 -17.54 -25.64 -10.72
N LYS A 2 -18.02 -26.33 -11.78
CA LYS A 2 -17.10 -27.01 -12.74
C LYS A 2 -16.00 -26.13 -13.38
N LYS A 3 -16.25 -24.84 -13.66
CA LYS A 3 -15.21 -23.91 -14.14
C LYS A 3 -14.12 -23.56 -13.11
N ILE A 4 -14.40 -23.69 -11.81
CA ILE A 4 -13.49 -23.29 -10.71
C ILE A 4 -12.39 -24.33 -10.51
N LEU A 5 -12.72 -25.64 -10.55
CA LEU A 5 -11.72 -26.70 -10.50
C LEU A 5 -10.72 -26.63 -11.66
N LEU A 6 -11.16 -26.20 -12.85
CA LEU A 6 -10.30 -26.06 -14.01
C LEU A 6 -9.27 -24.93 -13.84
N TRP A 7 -9.64 -23.84 -13.16
CA TRP A 7 -8.73 -22.72 -12.86
C TRP A 7 -7.63 -23.10 -11.85
N ILE A 8 -7.99 -23.80 -10.78
CA ILE A 8 -7.04 -24.26 -9.75
C ILE A 8 -5.96 -25.19 -10.35
N LEU A 9 -6.33 -26.00 -11.35
CA LEU A 9 -5.43 -26.90 -12.08
C LEU A 9 -4.47 -26.16 -13.04
N ILE A 10 -4.88 -25.04 -13.62
CA ILE A 10 -4.04 -24.25 -14.53
C ILE A 10 -3.01 -23.42 -13.73
N VAL A 11 -3.41 -22.82 -12.61
CA VAL A 11 -2.52 -22.01 -11.76
C VAL A 11 -1.42 -22.86 -11.12
N THR A 12 -1.71 -24.13 -10.78
CA THR A 12 -0.73 -25.04 -10.15
C THR A 12 0.30 -25.62 -11.13
N MET A 13 0.00 -25.76 -12.43
CA MET A 13 0.98 -26.24 -13.41
C MET A 13 2.08 -25.21 -13.78
N PHE A 14 1.83 -23.92 -13.61
CA PHE A 14 2.80 -22.87 -14.04
C PHE A 14 3.98 -22.63 -13.10
N ILE A 15 4.10 -23.39 -12.00
CA ILE A 15 5.14 -23.20 -10.97
C ILE A 15 6.29 -24.23 -11.09
N ILE A 16 6.14 -25.31 -11.88
CA ILE A 16 7.16 -26.38 -11.98
C ILE A 16 7.58 -26.63 -13.44
N THR A 17 8.32 -25.68 -14.04
CA THR A 17 9.23 -25.98 -15.16
C THR A 17 10.37 -24.94 -15.29
N GLY A 18 11.25 -24.89 -14.30
CA GLY A 18 12.51 -24.15 -14.40
C GLY A 18 13.62 -25.01 -14.99
N CYS A 19 13.91 -24.89 -16.29
CA CYS A 19 15.17 -25.36 -16.87
C CYS A 19 15.54 -24.63 -18.17
N SER A 20 16.83 -24.64 -18.49
CA SER A 20 17.49 -23.82 -19.52
C SER A 20 16.86 -23.89 -20.92
N TYR A 21 16.87 -22.75 -21.62
CA TYR A 21 16.76 -22.70 -23.08
C TYR A 21 18.04 -22.12 -23.69
N ILE A 22 18.58 -22.84 -24.67
CA ILE A 22 19.64 -22.40 -25.59
C ILE A 22 19.03 -22.43 -26.99
N GLU A 23 19.42 -21.49 -27.85
CA GLU A 23 18.88 -21.38 -29.21
C GLU A 23 19.40 -22.51 -30.12
N HIS A 24 18.51 -23.13 -30.93
CA HIS A 24 18.69 -23.11 -32.40
C HIS A 24 17.47 -23.61 -33.22
N THR A 25 17.11 -22.77 -34.19
CA THR A 25 16.46 -23.00 -35.50
C THR A 25 15.90 -24.37 -35.96
N GLN A 26 14.66 -24.28 -36.49
CA GLN A 26 14.11 -24.96 -37.69
C GLN A 26 13.79 -26.48 -37.67
N GLY A 27 12.63 -26.81 -38.25
CA GLY A 27 12.22 -28.17 -38.63
C GLY A 27 10.69 -28.34 -38.64
N ALA A 28 10.10 -28.76 -39.76
CA ALA A 28 8.68 -29.08 -39.87
C ALA A 28 8.49 -30.55 -40.27
N GLY A 29 7.47 -31.20 -39.73
CA GLY A 29 7.09 -32.58 -40.06
C GLY A 29 5.89 -33.04 -39.23
N SER A 30 5.01 -33.81 -39.85
CA SER A 30 3.89 -34.48 -39.20
C SER A 30 4.15 -35.98 -39.09
N ASP A 31 3.55 -36.64 -38.10
CA ASP A 31 2.60 -37.76 -38.27
C ASP A 31 2.33 -38.43 -36.91
N LYS A 32 1.61 -39.57 -36.88
CA LYS A 32 1.02 -40.15 -35.67
C LYS A 32 1.52 -41.57 -35.36
N GLU A 33 1.25 -41.98 -34.11
CA GLU A 33 0.74 -43.30 -33.70
C GLU A 33 1.74 -44.39 -33.27
N SER A 34 1.32 -45.20 -32.28
CA SER A 34 1.91 -46.44 -31.74
C SER A 34 3.25 -46.34 -30.97
N ILE A 35 3.59 -47.21 -30.00
CA ILE A 35 2.81 -47.89 -28.92
C ILE A 35 3.78 -48.32 -27.78
N GLU A 36 3.25 -48.85 -26.68
CA GLU A 36 3.93 -49.26 -25.43
C GLU A 36 5.13 -50.22 -25.56
N ASN A 37 6.06 -50.20 -24.59
CA ASN A 37 6.21 -51.29 -23.59
C ASN A 37 7.33 -51.05 -22.55
N ASP A 38 7.00 -51.41 -21.29
CA ASP A 38 7.79 -52.11 -20.24
C ASP A 38 9.28 -51.84 -19.92
N ILE A 39 9.82 -52.16 -18.73
CA ILE A 39 9.43 -52.09 -17.30
C ILE A 39 10.54 -52.81 -16.48
N ASN A 40 10.79 -52.38 -15.24
CA ASN A 40 11.73 -53.00 -14.26
C ASN A 40 13.24 -52.91 -14.63
N ASN A 41 14.18 -52.81 -13.68
CA ASN A 41 14.19 -53.48 -12.37
C ASN A 41 14.82 -52.65 -11.23
N ILE A 42 14.50 -53.02 -9.98
CA ILE A 42 14.98 -52.41 -8.73
C ILE A 42 15.72 -53.48 -7.89
N ASN A 43 16.43 -53.04 -6.84
CA ASN A 43 17.13 -53.77 -5.77
C ASN A 43 18.67 -53.83 -5.97
N ASN A 44 19.49 -53.77 -4.91
CA ASN A 44 19.17 -53.75 -3.47
C ASN A 44 20.09 -52.82 -2.65
N SER A 45 19.62 -52.41 -1.46
CA SER A 45 20.42 -51.75 -0.43
C SER A 45 21.21 -52.76 0.43
N GLY A 46 22.15 -52.28 1.25
CA GLY A 46 22.94 -53.13 2.15
C GLY A 46 23.94 -52.37 3.02
N ASP A 47 23.48 -51.80 4.13
CA ASP A 47 24.33 -51.12 5.12
C ASP A 47 25.16 -52.09 5.97
N ARG A 48 26.29 -51.61 6.51
CA ARG A 48 26.88 -52.04 7.80
C ARG A 48 28.01 -51.12 8.27
N GLU A 49 27.88 -50.61 9.49
CA GLU A 49 28.95 -49.98 10.27
C GLU A 49 29.81 -51.02 11.02
N ILE A 50 30.94 -50.60 11.61
CA ILE A 50 31.26 -50.69 13.08
C ILE A 50 32.76 -50.38 13.36
N SER A 51 33.04 -49.58 14.41
CA SER A 51 34.28 -49.29 15.20
C SER A 51 35.70 -49.58 14.62
N ALA A 52 36.70 -48.69 14.68
CA ALA A 52 37.40 -48.14 15.87
C ALA A 52 38.11 -49.22 16.73
N GLU A 53 39.31 -49.06 17.30
CA GLU A 53 40.30 -47.97 17.51
C GLU A 53 41.74 -48.51 17.20
N GLY A 54 42.91 -47.84 17.30
CA GLY A 54 43.37 -46.48 17.69
C GLY A 54 44.89 -46.46 18.00
N ILE A 55 45.47 -45.29 18.33
CA ILE A 55 46.85 -45.06 18.89
C ILE A 55 48.04 -45.26 17.89
N ASP A 56 49.31 -44.90 18.18
CA ASP A 56 50.06 -43.60 18.06
C ASP A 56 51.58 -43.99 17.83
N ASP A 57 52.70 -43.22 17.92
CA ASP A 57 53.10 -41.85 18.34
C ASP A 57 54.53 -41.50 17.77
N ASP A 58 55.21 -40.47 18.29
CA ASP A 58 56.68 -40.17 18.33
C ASP A 58 57.43 -39.50 17.13
N ASP A 59 57.49 -38.16 17.16
CA ASP A 59 58.70 -37.31 17.38
C ASP A 59 59.74 -36.82 16.30
N LYS A 60 60.05 -35.50 16.42
CA LYS A 60 61.24 -34.66 16.07
C LYS A 60 62.05 -34.71 14.74
N ALA A 61 61.92 -33.59 13.98
CA ALA A 61 62.96 -32.59 13.60
C ALA A 61 64.18 -33.00 12.69
N LYS A 62 65.01 -32.11 12.06
CA LYS A 62 65.37 -30.70 12.31
C LYS A 62 66.22 -30.08 11.16
N LYS A 63 66.04 -28.76 10.86
CA LYS A 63 67.02 -27.82 10.20
C LYS A 63 67.48 -28.15 8.75
N SER A 64 68.15 -27.29 7.97
CA SER A 64 68.87 -25.97 8.15
C SER A 64 69.06 -25.33 6.74
N ASP A 65 69.61 -24.14 6.44
CA ASP A 65 69.94 -22.79 7.00
C ASP A 65 70.69 -22.09 5.81
N VAL A 66 70.79 -20.78 5.48
CA VAL A 66 70.22 -19.45 5.88
C VAL A 66 70.61 -18.42 4.75
N SER A 67 70.62 -17.09 5.00
CA SER A 67 71.31 -15.97 4.28
C SER A 67 70.53 -15.07 3.27
N ASP A 68 70.62 -13.71 3.29
CA ASP A 68 70.94 -12.78 4.40
C ASP A 68 70.56 -11.27 4.12
N ASN A 69 70.86 -10.39 5.10
CA ASN A 69 70.76 -8.92 5.20
C ASN A 69 69.35 -8.29 5.39
N GLN A 70 69.04 -7.45 6.40
CA GLN A 70 69.76 -6.49 7.29
C GLN A 70 70.09 -5.11 6.65
N GLN A 71 70.06 -3.94 7.33
CA GLN A 71 69.60 -3.56 8.70
C GLN A 71 69.29 -2.03 8.82
N ASN A 72 69.10 -1.53 10.06
CA ASN A 72 68.79 -0.14 10.51
C ASN A 72 69.65 0.13 11.80
N PRO A 73 69.70 1.31 12.50
CA PRO A 73 68.79 2.46 12.50
C PRO A 73 69.38 3.90 12.72
N ASN A 74 68.49 4.89 12.92
CA ASN A 74 68.55 6.12 13.76
C ASN A 74 69.88 6.90 13.99
N SER A 75 69.84 8.26 13.88
CA SER A 75 69.63 9.18 15.04
C SER A 75 69.99 10.68 14.82
N GLU A 76 69.27 11.55 15.55
CA GLU A 76 69.67 12.83 16.19
C GLU A 76 70.19 14.10 15.43
N ASN A 77 69.30 15.11 15.40
CA ASN A 77 69.42 16.46 16.01
C ASN A 77 70.37 17.58 15.50
N SER A 78 69.98 18.81 15.90
CA SER A 78 70.65 20.13 15.83
C SER A 78 70.76 20.77 14.43
N GLU A 79 70.81 22.10 14.28
CA GLU A 79 70.08 23.23 14.89
C GLU A 79 70.50 24.51 14.12
N SER A 80 69.87 25.67 14.39
CA SER A 80 70.27 27.01 13.87
C SER A 80 70.13 27.20 12.34
N ASP A 81 70.02 28.40 11.76
CA ASP A 81 69.41 29.67 12.19
C ASP A 81 69.33 30.63 10.98
N THR A 82 68.67 31.78 11.20
CA THR A 82 68.92 33.12 10.60
C THR A 82 67.83 33.76 9.73
N SER A 83 67.59 35.05 10.04
CA SER A 83 66.89 36.11 9.29
C SER A 83 65.47 35.85 8.79
N SER A 84 64.40 36.52 9.23
CA SER A 84 64.13 37.96 9.54
C SER A 84 63.75 38.83 8.35
N ASP A 85 62.60 39.50 8.51
CA ASP A 85 62.21 40.80 7.96
C ASP A 85 61.86 40.97 6.45
N ALA A 86 60.54 40.84 6.23
CA ALA A 86 59.65 41.95 5.83
C ALA A 86 59.28 42.20 4.34
N ASN A 87 58.09 42.80 4.20
CA ASN A 87 57.51 43.53 3.06
C ASN A 87 57.26 42.79 1.73
N ALA A 88 56.07 42.19 1.68
CA ALA A 88 54.98 42.63 0.81
C ALA A 88 55.30 43.04 -0.65
N ALA A 89 55.07 42.11 -1.58
CA ALA A 89 54.70 42.42 -2.95
C ALA A 89 53.57 41.47 -3.40
N ILE A 90 52.46 42.02 -3.92
CA ILE A 90 51.38 41.23 -4.52
C ILE A 90 51.72 41.02 -6.00
N SER A 91 51.97 39.78 -6.42
CA SER A 91 51.95 39.44 -7.84
C SER A 91 51.53 38.00 -8.12
N SER A 92 50.75 37.89 -9.19
CA SER A 92 50.09 36.74 -9.82
C SER A 92 50.78 35.36 -9.85
N GLN A 93 49.94 34.33 -9.72
CA GLN A 93 49.97 33.03 -10.41
C GLN A 93 51.12 32.03 -10.16
N THR A 94 50.89 31.13 -9.22
CA THR A 94 50.74 29.67 -9.46
C THR A 94 49.77 29.14 -8.39
N GLY A 95 48.90 28.15 -8.60
CA GLY A 95 48.96 27.06 -9.59
C GLY A 95 49.07 25.72 -8.86
N GLN A 96 48.16 25.46 -7.90
CA GLN A 96 48.15 24.23 -7.09
C GLN A 96 46.81 23.50 -7.24
N SER A 97 46.86 22.17 -7.25
CA SER A 97 45.83 21.31 -7.83
C SER A 97 44.95 20.61 -6.79
N ASP A 98 43.85 21.26 -6.38
CA ASP A 98 42.78 20.58 -5.67
C ASP A 98 41.93 19.76 -6.64
N LYS A 99 42.34 18.51 -6.86
CA LYS A 99 41.44 17.46 -7.38
C LYS A 99 40.42 17.09 -6.29
N ALA A 100 39.51 18.00 -5.98
CA ALA A 100 38.23 17.63 -5.40
C ALA A 100 37.53 16.73 -6.42
N ASP A 101 37.24 15.49 -6.02
CA ASP A 101 36.60 14.50 -6.90
C ASP A 101 35.12 14.86 -7.05
N ASN A 102 34.84 15.84 -7.92
CA ASN A 102 33.51 16.34 -8.20
C ASN A 102 32.75 15.32 -9.05
N LYS A 103 32.45 14.18 -8.44
CA LYS A 103 31.50 13.17 -8.90
C LYS A 103 30.12 13.80 -8.90
N LYS A 104 29.88 14.64 -9.92
CA LYS A 104 28.62 15.31 -10.19
C LYS A 104 27.51 14.27 -10.17
N THR A 105 26.73 14.27 -9.10
CA THR A 105 25.61 13.34 -8.93
C THR A 105 24.57 13.68 -9.99
N ASN A 106 24.39 12.77 -10.95
CA ASN A 106 23.32 12.86 -11.95
C ASN A 106 21.97 12.51 -11.30
N SER A 107 21.57 13.29 -10.31
CA SER A 107 20.17 13.39 -9.93
C SER A 107 19.47 14.20 -11.02
N SER A 108 18.39 13.66 -11.57
CA SER A 108 17.45 14.43 -12.37
C SER A 108 16.32 14.93 -11.48
N LEU A 109 15.64 15.99 -11.93
CA LEU A 109 14.44 16.47 -11.28
C LEU A 109 13.37 15.37 -11.34
N ILE A 110 12.95 14.87 -10.17
CA ILE A 110 11.77 14.02 -10.07
C ILE A 110 10.58 14.82 -9.57
N LYS A 111 9.38 14.35 -9.90
CA LYS A 111 8.12 14.87 -9.36
C LYS A 111 7.28 13.75 -8.78
N VAL A 112 6.63 14.03 -7.65
CA VAL A 112 5.75 13.12 -6.94
C VAL A 112 4.42 13.82 -6.74
N HIS A 113 3.40 13.40 -7.50
CA HIS A 113 2.09 14.03 -7.56
C HIS A 113 1.12 13.15 -6.75
N PHE A 114 0.70 13.63 -5.59
CA PHE A 114 -0.37 13.04 -4.79
C PHE A 114 -1.69 13.60 -5.32
N ILE A 115 -2.32 12.84 -6.22
CA ILE A 115 -3.49 13.26 -6.99
C ILE A 115 -4.70 13.29 -6.06
N ASP A 116 -5.41 14.42 -6.04
CA ASP A 116 -6.70 14.50 -5.35
C ASP A 116 -7.77 13.71 -6.13
N VAL A 117 -7.93 12.45 -5.72
CA VAL A 117 -9.02 11.56 -6.13
C VAL A 117 -10.20 11.62 -5.14
N GLY A 118 -10.20 12.52 -4.16
CA GLY A 118 -11.05 12.45 -2.98
C GLY A 118 -10.59 11.34 -2.03
N GLN A 119 -11.49 10.44 -1.64
CA GLN A 119 -11.11 9.28 -0.83
C GLN A 119 -10.23 8.30 -1.64
N GLY A 120 -9.14 7.86 -1.02
CA GLY A 120 -8.19 6.92 -1.61
C GLY A 120 -6.79 7.48 -1.86
N ASP A 121 -5.94 6.63 -2.43
CA ASP A 121 -4.60 6.98 -2.90
C ASP A 121 -4.55 6.94 -4.43
N SER A 122 -3.93 7.96 -5.04
CA SER A 122 -3.33 7.83 -6.38
C SER A 122 -2.13 8.75 -6.48
N ILE A 123 -0.98 8.20 -6.88
CA ILE A 123 0.31 8.88 -6.80
C ILE A 123 1.11 8.63 -8.08
N LEU A 124 1.36 9.69 -8.87
CA LEU A 124 2.26 9.64 -10.01
C LEU A 124 3.68 10.03 -9.57
N ILE A 125 4.67 9.19 -9.92
CA ILE A 125 6.09 9.52 -9.86
C ILE A 125 6.61 9.71 -11.29
N GLU A 126 7.16 10.88 -11.57
CA GLU A 126 7.86 11.26 -12.81
C GLU A 126 9.36 11.32 -12.54
N SER A 127 10.18 10.65 -13.36
CA SER A 127 11.63 10.84 -13.44
C SER A 127 12.07 10.81 -14.89
N GLY A 128 12.48 11.98 -15.41
CA GLY A 128 12.84 12.14 -16.82
C GLY A 128 11.66 11.82 -17.76
N ASN A 129 11.72 10.69 -18.47
CA ASN A 129 10.61 10.20 -19.31
C ASN A 129 9.96 8.91 -18.77
N LYS A 130 10.15 8.64 -17.48
CA LYS A 130 9.70 7.42 -16.79
C LYS A 130 8.64 7.74 -15.76
N TYR A 131 7.60 6.91 -15.76
CA TYR A 131 6.41 7.11 -14.94
C TYR A 131 6.05 5.85 -14.16
N MET A 132 5.76 6.02 -12.87
CA MET A 132 5.08 5.04 -12.03
C MET A 132 3.77 5.61 -11.54
N LEU A 133 2.70 4.82 -11.59
CA LEU A 133 1.49 5.08 -10.83
C LEU A 133 1.44 4.14 -9.61
N ILE A 134 1.28 4.69 -8.40
CA ILE A 134 0.91 3.94 -7.20
C ILE A 134 -0.57 4.24 -6.94
N ASP A 135 -1.42 3.21 -7.05
CA ASP A 135 -2.87 3.29 -6.85
C ASP A 135 -3.61 4.35 -7.71
N SER A 136 -4.94 4.39 -7.62
CA SER A 136 -5.83 4.99 -8.62
C SER A 136 -7.12 5.61 -8.06
N GLY A 137 -7.27 5.66 -6.74
CA GLY A 137 -8.52 6.02 -6.09
C GLY A 137 -9.65 5.01 -6.33
N GLU A 138 -10.85 5.41 -5.94
CA GLU A 138 -12.09 4.65 -6.09
C GLU A 138 -12.44 4.25 -7.54
N ARG A 139 -13.38 3.31 -7.67
CA ARG A 139 -13.87 2.78 -8.96
C ARG A 139 -14.41 3.83 -9.94
N ASN A 140 -14.79 5.02 -9.46
CA ASN A 140 -15.25 6.13 -10.28
C ASN A 140 -14.17 7.21 -10.52
N LYS A 141 -12.91 6.91 -10.20
CA LYS A 141 -11.76 7.84 -10.32
C LYS A 141 -10.84 7.51 -11.48
N GLY A 142 -11.00 6.35 -12.13
CA GLY A 142 -10.19 5.93 -13.28
C GLY A 142 -10.08 6.99 -14.38
N SER A 143 -11.19 7.64 -14.76
CA SER A 143 -11.17 8.74 -15.74
C SER A 143 -10.43 9.98 -15.23
N ILE A 144 -10.58 10.36 -13.96
CA ILE A 144 -9.90 11.52 -13.35
C ILE A 144 -8.38 11.30 -13.34
N VAL A 145 -7.95 10.07 -13.02
CA VAL A 145 -6.54 9.67 -13.09
C VAL A 145 -6.06 9.68 -14.54
N ILE A 146 -6.82 9.11 -15.48
CA ILE A 146 -6.46 9.13 -16.93
C ILE A 146 -6.29 10.57 -17.43
N ASP A 147 -7.29 11.44 -17.22
CA ASP A 147 -7.25 12.85 -17.63
C ASP A 147 -6.02 13.55 -17.03
N TYR A 148 -5.74 13.35 -15.74
CA TYR A 148 -4.56 13.92 -15.08
C TYR A 148 -3.25 13.43 -15.73
N LEU A 149 -3.09 12.12 -15.90
CA LEU A 149 -1.91 11.51 -16.54
C LEU A 149 -1.74 11.99 -17.99
N GLU A 150 -2.83 12.23 -18.73
CA GLU A 150 -2.77 12.83 -20.06
C GLU A 150 -2.31 14.29 -20.03
N THR A 151 -2.71 15.10 -19.04
CA THR A 151 -2.23 16.49 -18.91
C THR A 151 -0.74 16.59 -18.57
N ILE A 152 -0.19 15.64 -17.81
CA ILE A 152 1.27 15.50 -17.58
C ILE A 152 1.98 14.99 -18.84
N GLY A 153 1.25 14.45 -19.82
CA GLY A 153 1.80 13.98 -21.08
C GLY A 153 2.22 12.52 -21.07
N VAL A 154 1.80 11.73 -20.07
CA VAL A 154 2.11 10.29 -19.97
C VAL A 154 1.64 9.55 -21.23
N LYS A 155 2.51 8.66 -21.75
CA LYS A 155 2.21 7.74 -22.89
C LYS A 155 2.50 6.26 -22.58
N LYS A 156 3.19 6.02 -21.48
CA LYS A 156 3.48 4.70 -20.91
C LYS A 156 3.65 4.87 -19.40
N LEU A 157 3.07 3.96 -18.62
CA LEU A 157 3.48 3.73 -17.24
C LEU A 157 4.52 2.61 -17.25
N ASP A 158 5.78 2.92 -16.93
CA ASP A 158 6.83 1.89 -16.81
C ASP A 158 6.54 0.96 -15.63
N TYR A 159 5.90 1.48 -14.57
CA TYR A 159 5.40 0.72 -13.43
C TYR A 159 3.96 1.11 -13.06
N ILE A 160 3.17 0.12 -12.65
CA ILE A 160 2.03 0.30 -11.76
C ILE A 160 2.36 -0.44 -10.46
N VAL A 161 2.11 0.19 -9.31
CA VAL A 161 2.05 -0.46 -8.01
C VAL A 161 0.61 -0.43 -7.54
N ALA A 162 0.02 -1.60 -7.32
CA ALA A 162 -1.26 -1.75 -6.63
C ALA A 162 -0.95 -2.14 -5.19
N THR A 163 -1.20 -1.27 -4.21
CA THR A 163 -0.73 -1.50 -2.84
C THR A 163 -1.44 -2.68 -2.19
N HIS A 164 -2.78 -2.70 -2.20
CA HIS A 164 -3.59 -3.76 -1.60
C HIS A 164 -5.03 -3.80 -2.20
N PRO A 165 -5.86 -4.83 -1.95
CA PRO A 165 -7.10 -5.08 -2.71
C PRO A 165 -8.32 -4.16 -2.45
N HIS A 166 -8.17 -2.99 -1.80
CA HIS A 166 -9.28 -2.10 -1.46
C HIS A 166 -9.67 -1.13 -2.58
N SER A 167 -10.93 -0.71 -2.56
CA SER A 167 -11.60 -0.07 -3.70
C SER A 167 -11.05 1.32 -3.99
N ASP A 168 -10.75 2.07 -2.93
CA ASP A 168 -10.14 3.40 -2.94
C ASP A 168 -8.63 3.41 -3.25
N HIS A 169 -8.06 2.24 -3.55
CA HIS A 169 -6.68 2.09 -4.04
C HIS A 169 -6.68 1.56 -5.48
N ILE A 170 -7.27 0.39 -5.70
CA ILE A 170 -7.21 -0.31 -7.00
C ILE A 170 -8.41 -0.05 -7.91
N GLY A 171 -9.34 0.82 -7.52
CA GLY A 171 -10.61 1.05 -8.20
C GLY A 171 -10.48 1.50 -9.65
N GLY A 172 -9.68 2.54 -9.89
CA GLY A 172 -9.42 3.08 -11.23
C GLY A 172 -8.35 2.33 -12.05
N LEU A 173 -7.60 1.39 -11.46
CA LEU A 173 -6.45 0.75 -12.14
C LEU A 173 -6.86 -0.02 -13.41
N ALA A 174 -8.06 -0.62 -13.43
CA ALA A 174 -8.54 -1.31 -14.62
C ALA A 174 -8.75 -0.35 -15.81
N ASP A 175 -9.23 0.87 -15.57
CA ASP A 175 -9.38 1.88 -16.62
C ASP A 175 -8.00 2.37 -17.10
N VAL A 176 -7.10 2.65 -16.15
CA VAL A 176 -5.71 3.09 -16.44
C VAL A 176 -4.94 2.04 -17.27
N ILE A 177 -5.05 0.75 -16.92
CA ILE A 177 -4.44 -0.37 -17.65
C ILE A 177 -5.13 -0.57 -19.02
N ASN A 178 -6.41 -0.22 -19.15
CA ASN A 178 -7.09 -0.21 -20.43
C ASN A 178 -6.62 0.91 -21.36
N HIS A 179 -6.33 2.10 -20.81
CA HIS A 179 -5.94 3.30 -21.56
C HIS A 179 -4.44 3.38 -21.93
N PHE A 180 -3.53 3.12 -20.98
CA PHE A 180 -2.08 3.34 -21.18
C PHE A 180 -1.30 2.07 -21.55
N ASN A 181 -0.13 2.26 -22.18
CA ASN A 181 0.87 1.21 -22.31
C ASN A 181 1.51 0.94 -20.94
N ILE A 182 1.45 -0.31 -20.47
CA ILE A 182 1.96 -0.69 -19.14
C ILE A 182 3.25 -1.52 -19.28
N GLY A 183 4.28 -1.19 -18.48
CA GLY A 183 5.54 -1.92 -18.40
C GLY A 183 5.49 -3.11 -17.44
N LYS A 184 5.47 -2.82 -16.14
CA LYS A 184 5.40 -3.82 -15.06
C LYS A 184 4.28 -3.48 -14.10
N ILE A 185 3.50 -4.47 -13.67
CA ILE A 185 2.55 -4.32 -12.57
C ILE A 185 3.14 -5.03 -11.34
N ILE A 186 3.24 -4.33 -10.21
CA ILE A 186 3.69 -4.85 -8.92
C ILE A 186 2.47 -4.93 -8.00
N MET A 187 2.24 -6.09 -7.40
CA MET A 187 1.10 -6.36 -6.51
C MET A 187 1.54 -7.24 -5.33
N PRO A 188 0.86 -7.21 -4.18
CA PRO A 188 1.12 -8.14 -3.10
C PRO A 188 0.55 -9.53 -3.44
N ASN A 189 0.94 -10.55 -2.67
CA ASN A 189 0.32 -11.87 -2.74
C ASN A 189 -0.97 -11.92 -1.90
N ALA A 190 -1.87 -10.96 -2.12
CA ALA A 190 -3.20 -10.94 -1.52
C ALA A 190 -4.22 -11.61 -2.45
N VAL A 191 -5.33 -12.09 -1.90
CA VAL A 191 -6.48 -12.57 -2.68
C VAL A 191 -7.75 -11.99 -2.08
N HIS A 192 -8.61 -11.43 -2.92
CA HIS A 192 -9.89 -10.86 -2.51
C HIS A 192 -10.98 -11.24 -3.52
N THR A 193 -12.25 -11.14 -3.12
CA THR A 193 -13.43 -11.53 -3.93
C THR A 193 -14.34 -10.34 -4.23
N SER A 194 -13.89 -9.10 -4.00
CA SER A 194 -14.58 -7.91 -4.49
C SER A 194 -14.55 -7.88 -6.03
N LYS A 195 -15.63 -7.38 -6.66
CA LYS A 195 -15.62 -7.23 -8.13
C LYS A 195 -14.56 -6.24 -8.60
N THR A 196 -14.10 -5.30 -7.75
CA THR A 196 -12.94 -4.44 -8.04
C THR A 196 -11.68 -5.26 -8.28
N TYR A 197 -11.35 -6.16 -7.35
CA TYR A 197 -10.15 -7.00 -7.46
C TYR A 197 -10.24 -7.99 -8.62
N GLU A 198 -11.41 -8.63 -8.81
CA GLU A 198 -11.64 -9.47 -10.00
C GLU A 198 -11.45 -8.67 -11.29
N ASN A 199 -12.06 -7.49 -11.42
CA ASN A 199 -11.99 -6.67 -12.64
C ASN A 199 -10.57 -6.21 -12.96
N LEU A 200 -9.73 -5.96 -11.95
CA LEU A 200 -8.31 -5.71 -12.14
C LEU A 200 -7.58 -6.95 -12.68
N LEU A 201 -7.77 -8.12 -12.07
CA LEU A 201 -7.13 -9.37 -12.52
C LEU A 201 -7.59 -9.79 -13.93
N ASP A 202 -8.90 -9.68 -14.21
CA ASP A 202 -9.51 -9.89 -15.52
C ASP A 202 -8.81 -8.99 -16.56
N THR A 203 -8.75 -7.68 -16.30
CA THR A 203 -8.11 -6.68 -17.19
C THR A 203 -6.62 -6.97 -17.43
N ILE A 204 -5.86 -7.31 -16.38
CA ILE A 204 -4.43 -7.65 -16.49
C ILE A 204 -4.24 -8.88 -17.38
N SER A 205 -5.08 -9.91 -17.20
CA SER A 205 -5.05 -11.14 -17.99
C SER A 205 -5.44 -10.90 -19.45
N GLU A 206 -6.48 -10.11 -19.71
CA GLU A 206 -6.95 -9.78 -21.06
C GLU A 206 -5.93 -8.94 -21.85
N LYS A 207 -5.19 -8.05 -21.17
CA LYS A 207 -4.05 -7.32 -21.74
C LYS A 207 -2.77 -8.16 -21.90
N GLY A 208 -2.76 -9.43 -21.47
CA GLY A 208 -1.59 -10.30 -21.52
C GLY A 208 -0.44 -9.87 -20.60
N LEU A 209 -0.72 -9.02 -19.61
CA LEU A 209 0.26 -8.47 -18.68
C LEU A 209 0.59 -9.46 -17.57
N LYS A 210 1.78 -9.34 -16.97
CA LYS A 210 2.26 -10.21 -15.90
C LYS A 210 2.36 -9.44 -14.58
N ILE A 211 1.75 -10.00 -13.54
CA ILE A 211 1.91 -9.53 -12.17
C ILE A 211 3.30 -9.91 -11.67
N THR A 212 4.06 -8.92 -11.21
CA THR A 212 5.26 -9.11 -10.40
C THR A 212 4.86 -9.09 -8.94
N LYS A 213 5.18 -10.14 -8.19
CA LYS A 213 4.97 -10.15 -6.74
C LYS A 213 5.89 -9.12 -6.07
N ALA A 214 5.33 -8.29 -5.19
CA ALA A 214 6.10 -7.49 -4.26
C ALA A 214 6.86 -8.40 -3.28
N ILE A 215 8.17 -8.20 -3.17
CA ILE A 215 9.08 -8.94 -2.29
C ILE A 215 10.02 -7.91 -1.65
N PRO A 216 10.05 -7.77 -0.32
CA PRO A 216 10.93 -6.82 0.35
C PRO A 216 12.40 -6.99 -0.01
N GLY A 217 13.12 -5.88 -0.16
CA GLY A 217 14.52 -5.85 -0.60
C GLY A 217 14.72 -5.96 -2.12
N ASN A 218 13.67 -6.21 -2.92
CA ASN A 218 13.78 -6.05 -4.37
C ASN A 218 13.95 -4.57 -4.73
N GLU A 219 15.00 -4.26 -5.50
CA GLU A 219 15.27 -2.91 -6.04
C GLU A 219 14.91 -2.81 -7.52
N TYR A 220 14.48 -1.62 -7.95
CA TYR A 220 14.11 -1.31 -9.33
C TYR A 220 14.47 0.14 -9.69
N ASN A 221 14.84 0.40 -10.95
CA ASN A 221 15.14 1.76 -11.43
C ASN A 221 13.91 2.41 -12.08
N ILE A 222 13.76 3.72 -11.90
CA ILE A 222 12.76 4.59 -12.53
C ILE A 222 13.42 5.93 -12.93
N GLY A 223 13.69 6.09 -14.22
CA GLY A 223 14.46 7.23 -14.72
C GLY A 223 15.89 7.16 -14.18
N ASP A 224 16.34 8.22 -13.52
CA ASP A 224 17.63 8.28 -12.81
C ASP A 224 17.48 8.00 -11.30
N ALA A 225 16.24 7.81 -10.81
CA ALA A 225 15.93 7.39 -9.45
C ALA A 225 15.79 5.86 -9.34
N SER A 226 15.77 5.33 -8.11
CA SER A 226 15.48 3.93 -7.82
C SER A 226 14.44 3.79 -6.71
N PHE A 227 13.82 2.62 -6.60
CA PHE A 227 12.93 2.28 -5.50
C PHE A 227 13.13 0.86 -5.00
N ILE A 228 12.90 0.67 -3.70
CA ILE A 228 13.04 -0.59 -2.97
C ILE A 228 11.70 -0.96 -2.37
N ILE A 229 11.28 -2.22 -2.50
CA ILE A 229 10.10 -2.74 -1.79
C ILE A 229 10.44 -2.92 -0.29
N LEU A 230 9.61 -2.41 0.61
CA LEU A 230 9.75 -2.57 2.06
C LEU A 230 8.74 -3.56 2.66
N ALA A 231 7.57 -3.73 2.06
CA ALA A 231 6.48 -4.59 2.53
C ALA A 231 5.62 -5.10 1.34
N PRO A 232 4.73 -6.09 1.51
CA PRO A 232 4.48 -6.90 2.72
C PRO A 232 5.63 -7.85 3.07
N ASN A 233 5.82 -8.12 4.36
CA ASN A 233 6.89 -8.97 4.88
C ASN A 233 6.40 -10.36 5.29
N GLY A 234 5.22 -10.43 5.92
CA GLY A 234 4.43 -11.64 6.09
C GLY A 234 3.77 -12.11 4.78
N THR A 235 3.22 -13.32 4.82
CA THR A 235 2.52 -13.95 3.68
C THR A 235 1.04 -14.20 3.96
N ASP A 236 0.57 -13.90 5.16
CA ASP A 236 -0.79 -14.12 5.64
C ASP A 236 -1.13 -13.01 6.66
N TYR A 237 -2.30 -12.39 6.51
CA TYR A 237 -2.77 -11.27 7.34
C TYR A 237 -4.30 -11.26 7.39
N ASP A 238 -4.89 -11.10 8.58
CA ASP A 238 -6.35 -10.96 8.75
C ASP A 238 -6.88 -9.65 8.15
N ASN A 239 -6.11 -8.56 8.22
CA ASN A 239 -6.46 -7.28 7.59
C ASN A 239 -5.72 -7.10 6.25
N LEU A 240 -6.49 -6.90 5.18
CA LEU A 240 -6.00 -6.66 3.82
C LEU A 240 -5.05 -5.44 3.73
N ASN A 241 -5.23 -4.44 4.59
CA ASN A 241 -4.36 -3.25 4.69
C ASN A 241 -2.89 -3.62 4.91
N ASN A 242 -2.58 -4.68 5.68
CA ASN A 242 -1.20 -5.08 5.97
C ASN A 242 -0.51 -5.78 4.80
N TYR A 243 -1.25 -6.21 3.76
CA TYR A 243 -0.65 -6.61 2.49
C TYR A 243 -0.09 -5.42 1.67
N SER A 244 -0.28 -4.17 2.11
CA SER A 244 0.17 -2.98 1.38
C SER A 244 1.62 -3.07 0.89
N VAL A 245 1.81 -2.91 -0.41
CA VAL A 245 3.12 -2.78 -1.04
C VAL A 245 3.73 -1.42 -0.70
N VAL A 246 4.40 -1.36 0.46
CA VAL A 246 5.18 -0.20 0.86
C VAL A 246 6.45 -0.14 0.02
N ILE A 247 6.74 1.01 -0.59
CA ILE A 247 8.00 1.24 -1.31
C ILE A 247 8.74 2.46 -0.76
N LYS A 248 10.07 2.42 -0.82
CA LYS A 248 10.96 3.57 -0.62
C LYS A 248 11.56 3.98 -1.97
N LEU A 249 11.23 5.18 -2.43
CA LEU A 249 11.87 5.84 -3.58
C LEU A 249 13.12 6.59 -3.10
N ILE A 250 14.17 6.63 -3.94
CA ILE A 250 15.46 7.25 -3.68
C ILE A 250 15.85 8.07 -4.91
N ASN A 251 16.12 9.37 -4.73
CA ASN A 251 16.70 10.26 -5.73
C ASN A 251 17.87 11.03 -5.12
N GLY A 252 19.10 10.75 -5.56
CA GLY A 252 20.30 11.33 -4.95
C GLY A 252 20.38 11.04 -3.45
N ASN A 253 20.31 12.11 -2.64
CA ASN A 253 20.26 12.05 -1.19
C ASN A 253 18.84 12.11 -0.61
N ASN A 254 17.82 12.44 -1.43
CA ASN A 254 16.43 12.50 -0.98
C ASN A 254 15.72 11.15 -1.15
N SER A 255 14.71 10.92 -0.30
CA SER A 255 13.95 9.68 -0.28
C SER A 255 12.51 9.86 0.23
N PHE A 256 11.63 8.99 -0.25
CA PHE A 256 10.19 9.05 -0.02
C PHE A 256 9.69 7.64 0.32
N ILE A 257 8.83 7.49 1.33
CA ILE A 257 8.10 6.26 1.60
C ILE A 257 6.61 6.43 1.30
N PHE A 258 6.06 5.44 0.60
CA PHE A 258 4.65 5.36 0.25
C PHE A 258 4.05 4.17 1.00
N ALA A 259 3.34 4.42 2.11
CA ALA A 259 2.88 3.37 3.01
C ALA A 259 1.67 2.57 2.50
N GLY A 260 0.94 3.08 1.49
CA GLY A 260 -0.41 2.60 1.18
C GLY A 260 -1.25 2.65 2.45
N ASP A 261 -1.74 1.49 2.87
CA ASP A 261 -2.52 1.31 4.10
C ASP A 261 -1.83 0.45 5.17
N ALA A 262 -0.50 0.26 5.07
CA ALA A 262 0.26 -0.50 6.06
C ALA A 262 -0.04 -0.03 7.50
N GLU A 263 -0.59 -0.92 8.31
CA GLU A 263 -0.92 -0.67 9.71
C GLU A 263 0.22 -1.07 10.65
N VAL A 264 0.01 -0.85 11.95
CA VAL A 264 0.93 -1.21 13.05
C VAL A 264 1.56 -2.61 12.90
N GLN A 265 0.87 -3.61 12.35
CA GLN A 265 1.49 -4.93 12.12
C GLN A 265 2.60 -4.85 11.06
N SER A 266 2.27 -4.42 9.83
CA SER A 266 3.23 -4.31 8.72
C SER A 266 4.38 -3.35 9.05
N GLU A 267 4.11 -2.26 9.77
CA GLU A 267 5.12 -1.37 10.33
C GLU A 267 6.09 -2.09 11.28
N ASN A 268 5.57 -2.89 12.21
CA ASN A 268 6.38 -3.68 13.13
C ASN A 268 7.13 -4.83 12.44
N GLU A 269 6.85 -5.14 11.17
CA GLU A 269 7.63 -6.07 10.35
C GLU A 269 8.72 -5.34 9.56
N MET A 270 8.41 -4.17 8.97
CA MET A 270 9.40 -3.28 8.36
C MET A 270 10.48 -2.84 9.36
N LEU A 271 10.10 -2.53 10.59
CA LEU A 271 11.03 -2.22 11.71
C LEU A 271 11.98 -3.37 12.09
N LYS A 272 11.77 -4.60 11.56
CA LYS A 272 12.56 -5.79 11.89
C LYS A 272 13.29 -6.41 10.69
N ASN A 273 12.93 -6.06 9.46
CA ASN A 273 13.48 -6.72 8.25
C ASN A 273 14.92 -6.28 7.90
N GLY A 274 15.45 -5.24 8.57
CA GLY A 274 16.82 -4.75 8.39
C GLY A 274 17.02 -3.79 7.22
N LEU A 275 15.97 -3.45 6.47
CA LEU A 275 16.02 -2.44 5.41
C LEU A 275 16.04 -1.03 6.02
N ASN A 276 16.74 -0.09 5.37
CA ASN A 276 16.79 1.30 5.84
C ASN A 276 15.47 2.04 5.50
N ILE A 277 14.61 2.20 6.50
CA ILE A 277 13.32 2.90 6.40
C ILE A 277 13.35 4.40 6.73
N ASN A 278 14.49 5.01 7.08
CA ASN A 278 14.59 6.47 7.20
C ASN A 278 14.27 7.13 5.85
N ALA A 279 13.42 8.17 5.82
CA ALA A 279 13.10 8.91 4.59
C ALA A 279 12.63 10.34 4.85
N ASP A 280 13.00 11.27 3.97
CA ASP A 280 12.67 12.71 4.06
C ASP A 280 11.14 12.96 4.01
N VAL A 281 10.41 12.13 3.27
CA VAL A 281 8.95 12.25 3.07
C VAL A 281 8.26 10.93 3.36
N LEU A 282 7.14 10.99 4.10
CA LEU A 282 6.25 9.85 4.33
C LEU A 282 4.82 10.18 3.88
N LYS A 283 4.31 9.46 2.88
CA LYS A 283 2.85 9.31 2.71
C LYS A 283 2.37 8.38 3.83
N LEU A 284 1.59 8.94 4.75
CA LEU A 284 1.06 8.22 5.91
C LEU A 284 0.18 7.04 5.48
N GLY A 285 0.19 6.00 6.30
CA GLY A 285 -0.67 4.83 6.12
C GLY A 285 -2.15 5.20 6.26
N HIS A 286 -3.02 4.47 5.56
CA HIS A 286 -4.45 4.32 5.87
C HIS A 286 -5.16 5.67 6.07
N HIS A 287 -4.89 6.60 5.15
CA HIS A 287 -5.42 7.96 5.12
C HIS A 287 -5.20 8.78 6.42
N GLY A 288 -4.20 8.42 7.23
CA GLY A 288 -3.94 8.99 8.55
C GLY A 288 -4.79 8.39 9.67
N SER A 289 -5.32 7.18 9.52
CA SER A 289 -5.96 6.38 10.57
C SER A 289 -5.02 6.13 11.75
N SER A 290 -5.55 6.16 12.97
CA SER A 290 -4.82 5.84 14.20
C SER A 290 -4.43 4.34 14.34
N THR A 291 -4.84 3.48 13.39
CA THR A 291 -4.32 2.10 13.25
C THR A 291 -2.99 2.02 12.50
N SER A 292 -2.47 3.16 12.03
CA SER A 292 -1.23 3.29 11.23
C SER A 292 -0.39 4.47 11.73
N SER A 293 0.74 4.71 11.06
CA SER A 293 1.69 5.79 11.33
C SER A 293 2.12 5.80 12.81
N SER A 294 2.42 4.61 13.35
CA SER A 294 2.67 4.46 14.79
C SER A 294 3.92 5.23 15.23
N ALA A 295 3.97 5.62 16.51
CA ALA A 295 5.09 6.39 17.06
C ALA A 295 6.46 5.75 16.70
N LYS A 296 6.62 4.44 16.90
CA LYS A 296 7.86 3.72 16.56
C LYS A 296 8.22 3.76 15.07
N PHE A 297 7.23 3.79 14.19
CA PHE A 297 7.45 3.87 12.75
C PHE A 297 7.84 5.29 12.35
N LEU A 298 7.12 6.31 12.83
CA LEU A 298 7.48 7.72 12.65
C LEU A 298 8.89 8.04 13.21
N ASP A 299 9.24 7.50 14.38
CA ASP A 299 10.53 7.68 15.04
C ASP A 299 11.69 6.95 14.33
N ALA A 300 11.40 6.05 13.39
CA ALA A 300 12.39 5.32 12.60
C ALA A 300 12.45 5.78 11.13
N VAL A 301 11.35 6.28 10.58
CA VAL A 301 11.30 6.95 9.27
C VAL A 301 11.89 8.37 9.39
N THR A 302 11.65 9.06 10.50
CA THR A 302 12.05 10.45 10.79
C THR A 302 11.80 11.43 9.64
N PRO A 303 10.55 11.54 9.13
CA PRO A 303 10.26 12.34 7.95
C PRO A 303 10.18 13.83 8.27
N ASP A 304 10.72 14.63 7.35
CA ASP A 304 10.69 16.09 7.38
C ASP A 304 9.34 16.63 6.87
N MET A 305 8.63 15.81 6.07
CA MET A 305 7.30 16.08 5.51
C MET A 305 6.38 14.84 5.57
N ALA A 306 5.11 15.04 5.89
CA ALA A 306 4.09 14.00 5.87
C ALA A 306 2.98 14.33 4.88
N ILE A 307 2.51 13.36 4.09
CA ILE A 307 1.39 13.52 3.16
C ILE A 307 0.21 12.66 3.59
N ILE A 308 -1.00 13.22 3.53
CA ILE A 308 -2.26 12.49 3.71
C ILE A 308 -3.12 12.64 2.44
N SER A 309 -3.32 11.51 1.76
CA SER A 309 -4.34 11.33 0.72
C SER A 309 -5.61 10.83 1.39
N VAL A 310 -6.71 11.59 1.30
CA VAL A 310 -7.96 11.35 2.03
C VAL A 310 -9.08 12.21 1.44
N GLY A 311 -10.34 11.76 1.52
CA GLY A 311 -11.48 12.53 1.00
C GLY A 311 -11.98 13.61 1.96
N GLU A 312 -12.34 14.78 1.45
CA GLU A 312 -13.10 15.77 2.24
C GLU A 312 -14.47 15.18 2.62
N GLY A 313 -14.81 15.25 3.91
CA GLY A 313 -16.07 14.70 4.43
C GLY A 313 -16.16 13.17 4.38
N ASN A 314 -15.03 12.46 4.29
CA ASN A 314 -15.00 10.99 4.31
C ASN A 314 -15.72 10.42 5.55
N GLN A 315 -16.38 9.27 5.38
CA GLN A 315 -17.24 8.69 6.42
C GLN A 315 -16.47 7.88 7.50
N TYR A 316 -15.16 7.68 7.31
CA TYR A 316 -14.29 6.98 8.25
C TYR A 316 -13.85 7.88 9.41
N GLY A 317 -13.92 9.20 9.24
CA GLY A 317 -13.42 10.17 10.21
C GLY A 317 -11.90 10.31 10.19
N HIS A 318 -11.27 10.04 9.04
CA HIS A 318 -9.83 10.20 8.83
C HIS A 318 -9.48 11.61 8.30
N PRO A 319 -8.25 12.11 8.55
CA PRO A 319 -7.24 11.52 9.42
C PRO A 319 -7.61 11.65 10.91
N ASP A 320 -7.17 10.71 11.73
CA ASP A 320 -7.45 10.71 13.17
C ASP A 320 -6.72 11.86 13.88
N ALA A 321 -7.40 12.46 14.86
CA ALA A 321 -6.83 13.53 15.70
C ALA A 321 -5.56 13.10 16.46
N GLU A 322 -5.45 11.82 16.83
CA GLU A 322 -4.25 11.26 17.46
C GLU A 322 -3.07 11.21 16.47
N THR A 323 -3.32 10.85 15.21
CA THR A 323 -2.34 10.91 14.12
C THR A 323 -1.91 12.35 13.86
N LEU A 324 -2.86 13.29 13.72
CA LEU A 324 -2.56 14.71 13.53
C LEU A 324 -1.76 15.29 14.70
N LYS A 325 -2.05 14.88 15.94
CA LYS A 325 -1.23 15.25 17.11
C LYS A 325 0.17 14.64 17.02
N SER A 326 0.30 13.35 16.67
CA SER A 326 1.58 12.64 16.53
C SER A 326 2.51 13.28 15.48
N ILE A 327 1.93 13.89 14.43
CA ILE A 327 2.62 14.70 13.41
C ILE A 327 2.99 16.09 13.95
N LYS A 328 2.06 16.80 14.60
CA LYS A 328 2.29 18.13 15.20
C LYS A 328 3.36 18.12 16.29
N ASP A 329 3.33 17.10 17.17
CA ASP A 329 4.28 16.90 18.28
C ASP A 329 5.73 16.65 17.81
N ARG A 330 5.92 16.26 16.53
CA ARG A 330 7.23 16.03 15.90
C ARG A 330 7.66 17.15 14.95
N GLU A 331 6.90 18.24 14.88
CA GLU A 331 7.12 19.39 13.98
C GLU A 331 7.16 19.03 12.47
N ILE A 332 6.58 17.87 12.10
CA ILE A 332 6.60 17.35 10.72
C ILE A 332 5.68 18.20 9.84
N LYS A 333 6.17 18.62 8.67
CA LYS A 333 5.44 19.46 7.72
C LYS A 333 4.33 18.63 7.05
N LEU A 334 3.10 18.77 7.53
CA LEU A 334 1.94 18.06 6.99
C LEU A 334 1.43 18.67 5.68
N PHE A 335 0.98 17.84 4.75
CA PHE A 335 0.16 18.24 3.60
C PHE A 335 -1.07 17.32 3.48
N ARG A 336 -2.21 17.88 3.06
CA ARG A 336 -3.51 17.21 3.04
C ARG A 336 -4.26 17.46 1.74
N THR A 337 -4.51 16.41 0.97
CA THR A 337 -5.32 16.47 -0.26
C THR A 337 -6.71 17.07 0.00
N ASP A 338 -7.44 16.60 1.02
CA ASP A 338 -8.76 17.12 1.41
C ASP A 338 -8.81 18.60 1.80
N LYS A 339 -7.66 19.27 1.97
CA LYS A 339 -7.56 20.69 2.32
C LYS A 339 -6.79 21.53 1.30
N GLN A 340 -6.13 20.90 0.32
CA GLN A 340 -5.18 21.56 -0.58
C GLN A 340 -5.32 21.14 -2.05
N GLY A 341 -6.13 20.12 -2.35
CA GLY A 341 -6.18 19.46 -3.66
C GLY A 341 -4.88 18.71 -3.96
N THR A 342 -4.62 18.44 -5.25
CA THR A 342 -3.40 17.75 -5.70
C THR A 342 -2.13 18.44 -5.20
N ILE A 343 -1.32 17.69 -4.46
CA ILE A 343 -0.01 18.10 -3.95
C ILE A 343 1.06 17.53 -4.88
N ILE A 344 2.04 18.35 -5.24
CA ILE A 344 3.18 17.97 -6.07
C ILE A 344 4.44 18.32 -5.29
N LEU A 345 5.27 17.32 -5.02
CA LEU A 345 6.63 17.50 -4.52
C LEU A 345 7.60 17.37 -5.69
N GLU A 346 8.54 18.28 -5.80
CA GLU A 346 9.67 18.21 -6.72
C GLU A 346 10.96 17.99 -5.94
N SER A 347 11.86 17.14 -6.43
CA SER A 347 13.17 16.88 -5.81
C SER A 347 14.29 16.91 -6.85
N ASP A 348 15.33 17.71 -6.56
CA ASP A 348 16.59 17.74 -7.30
C ASP A 348 17.64 16.77 -6.73
N GLY A 349 17.22 15.88 -5.82
CA GLY A 349 18.05 14.89 -5.13
C GLY A 349 18.97 15.46 -4.05
N ILE A 350 18.83 16.74 -3.71
CA ILE A 350 19.41 17.36 -2.51
C ILE A 350 18.30 18.03 -1.71
N LYS A 351 17.41 18.77 -2.38
CA LYS A 351 16.29 19.52 -1.83
C LYS A 351 14.96 18.99 -2.37
N ILE A 352 13.96 18.99 -1.49
CA ILE A 352 12.55 18.77 -1.84
C ILE A 352 11.78 20.08 -1.70
N THR A 353 10.88 20.37 -2.63
CA THR A 353 9.96 21.53 -2.60
C THR A 353 8.54 21.13 -2.96
N ALA A 354 7.53 21.80 -2.38
CA ALA A 354 6.12 21.54 -2.62
C ALA A 354 5.44 22.66 -3.44
N ASN A 355 4.38 22.32 -4.18
CA ASN A 355 3.48 23.28 -4.85
C ASN A 355 2.44 23.92 -3.91
N LYS A 356 2.52 23.67 -2.61
CA LYS A 356 1.67 24.21 -1.53
C LYS A 356 2.57 24.57 -0.34
N ASP A 357 2.09 25.46 0.53
CA ASP A 357 2.62 25.57 1.89
C ASP A 357 2.15 24.38 2.77
N PRO A 358 2.88 24.02 3.84
CA PRO A 358 2.40 23.02 4.80
C PRO A 358 1.07 23.39 5.45
N TYR A 359 0.20 22.40 5.66
CA TYR A 359 -1.06 22.55 6.37
C TYR A 359 -0.84 22.79 7.87
N ASN A 360 -1.34 23.91 8.38
CA ASN A 360 -1.26 24.26 9.79
C ASN A 360 -2.30 23.49 10.63
N ILE A 361 -1.84 22.47 11.37
CA ILE A 361 -2.67 21.63 12.24
C ILE A 361 -3.18 22.46 13.41
N ASN A 362 -4.46 22.82 13.38
CA ASN A 362 -5.08 23.71 14.34
C ASN A 362 -5.66 22.93 15.54
N ASP A 363 -6.21 23.64 16.52
CA ASP A 363 -6.69 23.00 17.74
C ASP A 363 -8.05 22.30 17.55
N ALA A 364 -8.83 22.62 16.50
CA ALA A 364 -10.04 21.88 16.18
C ALA A 364 -9.74 20.53 15.49
N ASP A 365 -8.63 20.41 14.75
CA ASP A 365 -8.15 19.13 14.20
C ASP A 365 -7.88 18.10 15.31
N ILE A 366 -7.28 18.55 16.43
CA ILE A 366 -6.79 17.67 17.51
C ILE A 366 -7.81 17.51 18.65
N ASN A 367 -8.62 18.54 18.95
CA ASN A 367 -9.60 18.49 20.04
C ASN A 367 -10.99 18.00 19.59
N THR A 368 -11.09 17.17 18.54
CA THR A 368 -12.33 16.48 18.20
C THR A 368 -12.74 15.55 19.35
N THR A 369 -13.77 15.93 20.11
CA THR A 369 -14.10 15.25 21.36
C THR A 369 -14.62 13.84 21.12
N LYS A 370 -14.28 12.91 22.02
CA LYS A 370 -14.70 11.49 21.94
C LYS A 370 -16.22 11.25 22.05
N SER A 371 -17.04 12.30 22.10
CA SER A 371 -18.51 12.24 22.08
C SER A 371 -19.04 11.44 20.89
N ASP A 372 -18.45 11.66 19.72
CA ASP A 372 -19.03 11.19 18.46
C ASP A 372 -18.58 9.75 18.12
N LYS A 373 -17.50 9.26 18.75
CA LYS A 373 -17.09 7.85 18.69
C LYS A 373 -17.86 6.95 19.70
N SER A 374 -18.75 7.49 20.53
CA SER A 374 -19.46 6.73 21.58
C SER A 374 -20.45 5.66 21.06
N THR A 375 -20.76 5.63 19.78
CA THR A 375 -21.60 4.59 19.13
C THR A 375 -20.79 3.59 18.29
N TYR A 376 -19.47 3.81 18.14
CA TYR A 376 -18.60 3.04 17.24
C TYR A 376 -17.44 2.35 17.98
N ASN A 377 -17.74 1.70 19.11
CA ASN A 377 -16.88 0.62 19.60
C ASN A 377 -17.67 -0.48 20.32
N SER A 378 -18.08 -1.49 19.57
CA SER A 378 -18.48 -2.82 20.07
C SER A 378 -18.42 -3.81 18.92
N ASN A 379 -17.84 -4.99 19.16
CA ASN A 379 -17.69 -6.12 18.24
C ASN A 379 -16.71 -5.93 17.05
N SER A 380 -15.43 -5.69 17.35
CA SER A 380 -14.35 -6.40 16.63
C SER A 380 -13.64 -7.34 17.60
N SER A 381 -14.25 -8.49 17.85
CA SER A 381 -13.75 -9.58 18.73
C SER A 381 -14.64 -10.82 18.56
N SER A 382 -14.56 -11.48 17.41
CA SER A 382 -15.23 -12.77 17.15
C SER A 382 -14.22 -13.90 17.16
N THR A 383 -13.98 -14.50 18.32
CA THR A 383 -13.20 -15.74 18.44
C THR A 383 -13.97 -16.89 17.80
N ASP A 384 -13.61 -17.31 16.58
CA ASP A 384 -14.28 -18.43 15.92
C ASP A 384 -13.75 -19.77 16.43
N LYS A 385 -14.43 -20.32 17.44
CA LYS A 385 -14.17 -21.68 17.94
C LYS A 385 -15.05 -22.67 17.18
N THR A 386 -14.45 -23.31 16.19
CA THR A 386 -15.03 -24.44 15.47
C THR A 386 -15.53 -25.55 16.44
N LYS A 387 -16.80 -25.94 16.28
CA LYS A 387 -17.26 -27.29 16.65
C LYS A 387 -18.51 -27.67 15.87
N ALA A 388 -18.60 -28.97 15.55
CA ALA A 388 -19.54 -29.50 14.57
C ALA A 388 -20.98 -29.61 15.10
N ASP A 389 -21.93 -29.50 14.16
CA ASP A 389 -23.31 -29.94 14.36
C ASP A 389 -23.38 -31.42 14.75
N THR A 390 -24.35 -31.77 15.61
CA THR A 390 -24.81 -33.15 15.75
C THR A 390 -26.31 -33.16 16.04
N VAL A 391 -27.06 -33.83 15.17
CA VAL A 391 -28.52 -33.84 15.17
C VAL A 391 -29.08 -34.56 16.39
N LYS A 392 -30.06 -33.95 17.08
CA LYS A 392 -31.20 -34.72 17.64
C LYS A 392 -32.47 -33.90 17.93
N THR A 393 -33.58 -34.57 17.64
CA THR A 393 -34.99 -34.18 17.80
C THR A 393 -35.38 -33.96 19.27
N SER A 394 -36.37 -33.08 19.56
CA SER A 394 -37.70 -33.49 20.10
C SER A 394 -38.62 -32.34 20.57
N THR A 395 -39.84 -32.33 20.02
CA THR A 395 -41.16 -32.05 20.65
C THR A 395 -41.42 -30.87 21.64
N ASN A 396 -42.46 -30.11 21.26
CA ASN A 396 -43.69 -29.79 22.05
C ASN A 396 -43.88 -28.49 22.87
N LYS A 397 -45.13 -28.01 22.75
CA LYS A 397 -45.97 -27.18 23.64
C LYS A 397 -45.56 -25.72 23.93
N THR A 398 -46.22 -24.84 23.19
CA THR A 398 -47.32 -23.99 23.70
C THR A 398 -47.32 -23.64 25.20
N GLU A 399 -47.24 -22.35 25.52
CA GLU A 399 -48.29 -21.72 26.34
C GLU A 399 -48.45 -20.22 26.07
N THR A 400 -49.66 -19.72 26.28
CA THR A 400 -50.04 -18.32 26.03
C THR A 400 -49.95 -17.47 27.29
N SER A 401 -49.60 -16.19 27.13
CA SER A 401 -50.14 -15.14 28.00
C SER A 401 -50.36 -13.85 27.22
N LYS A 402 -51.54 -13.26 27.40
CA LYS A 402 -51.89 -11.95 26.84
C LYS A 402 -51.51 -10.87 27.84
N SER A 403 -51.23 -9.67 27.33
CA SER A 403 -51.82 -8.48 27.92
C SER A 403 -52.20 -7.51 26.80
N GLN A 404 -53.39 -6.93 26.92
CA GLN A 404 -53.90 -5.89 26.03
C GLN A 404 -54.05 -4.61 26.85
N SER A 405 -53.75 -3.47 26.25
CA SER A 405 -54.49 -2.25 26.55
C SER A 405 -54.61 -1.40 25.29
N ASN A 406 -55.76 -0.77 25.11
CA ASN A 406 -56.16 -0.03 23.92
C ASN A 406 -56.56 1.40 24.29
N ASN A 407 -56.55 2.30 23.30
CA ASN A 407 -57.31 3.57 23.26
C ASN A 407 -56.88 4.63 24.31
N THR A 408 -57.13 5.94 24.17
CA THR A 408 -57.64 6.83 23.10
C THR A 408 -57.03 8.22 23.42
N GLY A 409 -56.73 9.16 22.51
CA GLY A 409 -57.30 9.47 21.21
C GLY A 409 -58.27 10.67 21.30
N LYS A 410 -57.85 11.89 20.91
CA LYS A 410 -58.77 13.00 20.55
C LYS A 410 -58.09 14.11 19.72
N SER A 411 -58.85 14.65 18.76
CA SER A 411 -58.52 15.75 17.85
C SER A 411 -58.48 17.14 18.52
N SER A 412 -57.68 18.06 17.96
CA SER A 412 -58.15 19.43 17.70
C SER A 412 -57.44 20.04 16.49
N THR A 413 -58.12 20.94 15.77
CA THR A 413 -57.61 21.66 14.59
C THR A 413 -57.58 23.17 14.86
N SER A 414 -56.61 23.87 14.28
CA SER A 414 -56.69 25.31 14.05
C SER A 414 -55.89 25.71 12.80
N LYS A 415 -56.31 26.80 12.15
CA LYS A 415 -55.62 27.46 11.04
C LYS A 415 -55.54 28.94 11.34
N THR A 416 -54.42 29.57 10.98
CA THR A 416 -54.35 31.01 10.73
C THR A 416 -53.20 31.28 9.77
N ASP A 417 -53.43 32.11 8.75
CA ASP A 417 -52.46 32.41 7.69
C ASP A 417 -51.62 33.65 8.02
N THR A 418 -50.35 33.71 7.57
CA THR A 418 -49.86 34.76 6.63
C THR A 418 -48.37 34.62 6.26
N ASN A 419 -48.06 34.96 5.00
CA ASN A 419 -46.80 35.54 4.48
C ASN A 419 -45.44 34.80 4.60
N LYS A 420 -45.21 33.89 3.63
CA LYS A 420 -44.24 34.07 2.51
C LYS A 420 -42.77 34.46 2.81
N SER A 421 -41.87 33.49 2.72
CA SER A 421 -40.63 33.57 1.89
C SER A 421 -39.96 32.20 1.70
N ASP A 422 -39.20 32.04 0.60
CA ASP A 422 -38.65 30.79 0.06
C ASP A 422 -37.80 29.93 1.01
N SER A 423 -38.20 28.65 1.22
CA SER A 423 -37.33 27.60 1.79
C SER A 423 -37.88 26.19 1.54
N SER A 424 -37.94 25.74 0.28
CA SER A 424 -38.49 24.42 -0.09
C SER A 424 -37.58 23.52 -0.93
N ASN A 425 -36.37 23.97 -1.31
CA ASN A 425 -35.53 23.25 -2.30
C ASN A 425 -34.20 22.67 -1.77
N LYS A 426 -33.86 22.79 -0.47
CA LYS A 426 -32.60 22.24 0.08
C LYS A 426 -32.68 20.79 0.55
N ASN A 427 -33.80 20.37 1.16
CA ASN A 427 -33.91 19.01 1.71
C ASN A 427 -34.08 17.94 0.62
N THR A 428 -34.74 18.27 -0.49
CA THR A 428 -34.91 17.40 -1.66
C THR A 428 -33.60 17.18 -2.43
N GLU A 429 -32.70 18.16 -2.44
CA GLU A 429 -31.39 18.06 -3.07
C GLU A 429 -30.41 17.25 -2.19
N SER A 430 -30.45 17.46 -0.87
CA SER A 430 -29.69 16.64 0.10
C SER A 430 -30.03 15.14 0.02
N ALA A 431 -31.29 14.79 -0.23
CA ALA A 431 -31.75 13.41 -0.33
C ALA A 431 -31.15 12.62 -1.52
N LYS A 432 -30.83 13.30 -2.62
CA LYS A 432 -30.33 12.69 -3.86
C LYS A 432 -28.90 12.17 -3.74
N ASN A 433 -28.11 12.77 -2.86
CA ASN A 433 -26.69 12.45 -2.70
C ASN A 433 -26.42 11.48 -1.52
N ILE A 434 -27.46 11.06 -0.79
CA ILE A 434 -27.34 10.04 0.25
C ILE A 434 -27.39 8.66 -0.41
N ILE A 435 -26.29 7.93 -0.36
CA ILE A 435 -26.23 6.53 -0.79
C ILE A 435 -26.74 5.60 0.32
N VAL A 436 -27.54 4.61 -0.07
CA VAL A 436 -27.98 3.50 0.79
C VAL A 436 -27.86 2.17 0.03
N HIS A 437 -27.79 1.08 0.79
CA HIS A 437 -27.47 -0.24 0.27
C HIS A 437 -28.71 -1.11 0.22
N ILE A 438 -28.95 -1.83 -0.88
CA ILE A 438 -30.09 -2.74 -1.04
C ILE A 438 -29.65 -4.15 -1.43
N THR A 439 -30.54 -5.12 -1.24
CA THR A 439 -30.34 -6.50 -1.71
C THR A 439 -31.14 -6.75 -2.98
N ASN A 440 -30.72 -7.74 -3.79
CA ASN A 440 -31.39 -8.10 -5.05
C ASN A 440 -32.90 -8.43 -4.91
N THR A 441 -33.37 -8.82 -3.73
CA THR A 441 -34.75 -9.31 -3.51
C THR A 441 -35.40 -8.84 -2.20
N GLY A 442 -34.72 -8.00 -1.40
CA GLY A 442 -35.22 -7.57 -0.09
C GLY A 442 -36.04 -6.28 -0.15
N SER A 443 -37.09 -6.19 0.67
CA SER A 443 -37.97 -5.02 0.80
C SER A 443 -37.38 -3.85 1.61
N LYS A 444 -36.05 -3.77 1.71
CA LYS A 444 -35.34 -2.87 2.63
C LYS A 444 -34.06 -2.27 2.06
N TYR A 445 -33.74 -1.08 2.55
CA TYR A 445 -32.43 -0.44 2.40
C TYR A 445 -31.67 -0.41 3.73
N HIS A 446 -30.36 -0.26 3.62
CA HIS A 446 -29.37 -0.58 4.66
C HIS A 446 -28.20 0.42 4.64
N ARG A 447 -27.37 0.42 5.69
CA ARG A 447 -26.00 0.98 5.65
C ARG A 447 -25.04 -0.07 5.08
N ALA A 448 -23.91 0.39 4.55
CA ALA A 448 -22.75 -0.44 4.23
C ALA A 448 -22.42 -1.42 5.38
N GLY A 449 -21.96 -2.63 5.04
CA GLY A 449 -21.58 -3.66 6.02
C GLY A 449 -22.74 -4.24 6.85
N CYS A 450 -24.00 -3.86 6.59
CA CYS A 450 -25.14 -4.48 7.27
C CYS A 450 -25.23 -5.98 6.95
N ARG A 451 -25.25 -6.85 7.98
CA ARG A 451 -25.29 -8.33 7.86
C ARG A 451 -26.30 -8.93 6.86
N HIS A 452 -27.36 -8.20 6.52
CA HIS A 452 -28.38 -8.63 5.56
C HIS A 452 -27.94 -8.48 4.09
N LEU A 453 -26.90 -7.69 3.80
CA LEU A 453 -26.29 -7.48 2.49
C LEU A 453 -25.34 -8.62 2.07
N SER A 454 -25.09 -9.59 2.97
CA SER A 454 -24.15 -10.73 2.83
C SER A 454 -24.35 -11.67 1.62
N LYS A 455 -25.35 -11.42 0.76
CA LYS A 455 -25.59 -12.15 -0.49
C LYS A 455 -25.71 -11.24 -1.73
N SER A 456 -25.80 -9.94 -1.54
CA SER A 456 -25.90 -8.91 -2.57
C SER A 456 -25.87 -7.56 -1.88
N ASP A 457 -24.89 -6.73 -2.24
CA ASP A 457 -24.82 -5.34 -1.83
C ASP A 457 -24.91 -4.48 -3.11
N ILE A 458 -25.86 -3.55 -3.14
CA ILE A 458 -26.15 -2.70 -4.30
C ILE A 458 -26.39 -1.29 -3.78
N GLU A 459 -25.50 -0.38 -4.15
CA GLU A 459 -25.64 1.05 -3.86
C GLU A 459 -26.73 1.67 -4.74
N VAL A 460 -27.60 2.45 -4.10
CA VAL A 460 -28.64 3.26 -4.73
C VAL A 460 -28.77 4.57 -3.96
N THR A 461 -29.33 5.61 -4.58
CA THR A 461 -29.71 6.81 -3.81
C THR A 461 -30.85 6.52 -2.83
N LEU A 462 -30.93 7.27 -1.72
CA LEU A 462 -32.05 7.16 -0.78
C LEU A 462 -33.39 7.46 -1.45
N GLU A 463 -33.42 8.42 -2.39
CA GLU A 463 -34.59 8.70 -3.22
C GLU A 463 -34.97 7.47 -4.07
N GLU A 464 -34.04 6.80 -4.75
CA GLU A 464 -34.32 5.56 -5.47
C GLU A 464 -34.83 4.43 -4.56
N ALA A 465 -34.26 4.26 -3.38
CA ALA A 465 -34.69 3.22 -2.45
C ALA A 465 -36.14 3.44 -2.00
N LEU A 466 -36.51 4.69 -1.71
CA LEU A 466 -37.87 5.09 -1.36
C LEU A 466 -38.83 4.97 -2.56
N ASN A 467 -38.40 5.37 -3.76
CA ASN A 467 -39.17 5.21 -5.00
C ASN A 467 -39.37 3.73 -5.40
N LYS A 468 -38.44 2.84 -5.01
CA LYS A 468 -38.57 1.36 -5.09
C LYS A 468 -39.46 0.78 -3.97
N GLY A 469 -40.04 1.61 -3.11
CA GLY A 469 -40.94 1.20 -2.01
C GLY A 469 -40.24 0.52 -0.83
N LEU A 470 -38.92 0.64 -0.72
CA LEU A 470 -38.12 -0.05 0.28
C LEU A 470 -38.15 0.68 1.63
N THR A 471 -38.07 -0.09 2.73
CA THR A 471 -38.16 0.44 4.10
C THR A 471 -36.81 0.39 4.84
N PRO A 472 -36.53 1.31 5.79
CA PRO A 472 -35.25 1.32 6.49
C PRO A 472 -35.04 0.04 7.32
N CYS A 473 -33.84 -0.54 7.20
CA CYS A 473 -33.49 -1.72 7.97
C CYS A 473 -33.23 -1.38 9.44
N LYS A 474 -34.22 -1.68 10.29
CA LYS A 474 -34.17 -1.58 11.77
C LYS A 474 -32.94 -2.23 12.44
N THR A 475 -32.17 -3.08 11.75
CA THR A 475 -30.93 -3.68 12.28
C THR A 475 -29.71 -2.76 12.15
N CYS A 476 -29.64 -1.89 11.15
CA CYS A 476 -28.49 -0.99 10.92
C CYS A 476 -28.85 0.50 10.92
N ASN A 477 -30.14 0.83 11.11
CA ASN A 477 -30.68 2.18 11.20
C ASN A 477 -30.11 3.15 10.14
N PRO A 478 -30.32 2.86 8.85
CA PRO A 478 -29.82 3.70 7.75
C PRO A 478 -30.41 5.12 7.79
N PRO A 479 -29.80 6.09 7.10
CA PRO A 479 -30.37 7.42 6.91
C PRO A 479 -31.82 7.35 6.40
N THR A 480 -32.69 8.20 6.92
CA THR A 480 -34.06 8.38 6.44
C THR A 480 -34.29 9.83 6.03
N MET A 481 -35.36 10.05 5.27
CA MET A 481 -36.02 11.35 5.16
C MET A 481 -36.70 11.74 6.49
#